data_AF-A0A6L9QDD1-F1
#
_entry.id   AF-A0A6L9QDD1-F1
#
_cell.length_a   1.000
_cell.length_b   1.000
_cell.length_c   1.000
_cell.angle_alpha   90.00
_cell.angle_beta   90.00
_cell.angle_gamma   90.00
#
_symmetry.space_group_name_H-M   'P 1'
#
loop_
_entity.id
_entity.type
_entity.pdbx_description
1 polymer ?
#
loop_
_entity_poly.entity_id
_entity_poly.type
_entity_poly.pdbx_seq_one_letter_code
_entity_poly.pdbx_strand_id
1 'polypeptide(L)' 'MISVLVVDDDFRVAQVHAKFVAALRGFTVAGVAHTAARARSMAAELAPDLVLL' A
#
# COMPACT_ATOMS: atom_id res chain seq x y z
N MET A 1 -4.37 -9.98 10.56
CA MET A 1 -4.85 -8.93 9.64
C MET A 1 -3.62 -8.52 8.83
N ILE A 2 -3.66 -8.65 7.51
CA ILE A 2 -2.52 -8.41 6.62
C ILE A 2 -2.50 -6.92 6.28
N SER A 3 -1.44 -6.25 6.70
CA SER A 3 -1.17 -4.85 6.42
C SER A 3 -0.49 -4.71 5.06
N VAL A 4 -1.07 -3.86 4.19
CA VAL A 4 -0.62 -3.71 2.79
C VAL A 4 -0.13 -2.30 2.53
N LEU A 5 1.09 -2.18 2.02
CA LEU A 5 1.60 -0.94 1.43
C LEU A 5 1.33 -0.96 -0.07
N VAL A 6 0.53 -0.02 -0.56
CA VAL A 6 0.25 0.14 -1.99
C VAL A 6 1.30 1.07 -2.62
N VAL A 7 1.90 0.66 -3.72
CA VAL A 7 2.93 1.41 -4.42
C VAL A 7 2.55 1.53 -5.89
N ASP A 8 2.26 2.74 -6.35
CA ASP A 8 1.90 2.99 -7.75
C ASP A 8 2.16 4.48 -8.06
N ASP A 9 2.82 4.77 -9.18
CA ASP A 9 3.19 6.15 -9.56
C ASP A 9 1.99 7.01 -9.98
N ASP A 10 0.90 6.38 -10.44
CA ASP A 10 -0.35 7.08 -10.73
C ASP A 10 -1.27 7.11 -9.50
N PHE A 11 -1.56 8.33 -9.02
CA PHE A 11 -2.44 8.56 -7.87
C PHE A 11 -3.84 7.93 -8.02
N ARG A 12 -4.39 7.87 -9.23
CA ARG A 12 -5.73 7.30 -9.47
C ARG A 12 -5.68 5.77 -9.37
N VAL A 13 -4.67 5.14 -9.94
CA VAL A 13 -4.51 3.67 -9.89
C VAL A 13 -4.22 3.23 -8.46
N ALA A 14 -3.32 3.93 -7.76
CA ALA A 14 -3.06 3.71 -6.33
C ALA A 14 -4.34 3.76 -5.47
N GLN A 15 -5.23 4.72 -5.73
CA GLN A 15 -6.51 4.81 -5.00
C GLN A 15 -7.45 3.65 -5.32
N VAL A 16 -7.48 3.18 -6.56
CA VAL A 16 -8.28 2.01 -6.95
C VAL A 16 -7.77 0.77 -6.22
N HIS A 17 -6.46 0.54 -6.22
CA HIS A 17 -5.84 -0.56 -5.46
C HIS A 17 -6.14 -0.47 -3.96
N ALA A 18 -5.98 0.70 -3.34
CA ALA A 18 -6.28 0.90 -1.92
C ALA A 18 -7.75 0.60 -1.58
N LYS A 19 -8.69 0.97 -2.45
CA LYS A 19 -10.12 0.66 -2.28
C LYS A 19 -10.39 -0.85 -2.35
N PHE A 20 -9.76 -1.56 -3.29
CA PHE A 20 -9.90 -3.01 -3.37
C PHE A 20 -9.33 -3.71 -2.13
N VAL A 21 -8.14 -3.31 -1.68
CA VAL A 21 -7.54 -3.84 -0.45
C VAL A 21 -8.45 -3.61 0.76
N ALA A 22 -8.97 -2.39 0.93
CA ALA A 22 -9.84 -2.04 2.04
C ALA A 22 -11.21 -2.76 2.02
N ALA A 23 -11.67 -3.19 0.84
CA ALA A 23 -12.93 -3.94 0.70
C ALA A 23 -12.79 -5.43 1.09
N LEU A 24 -11.57 -5.97 1.12
CA LEU A 24 -11.32 -7.37 1.44
C LEU A 24 -11.20 -7.59 2.94
N ARG A 25 -11.96 -8.56 3.47
CA ARG A 25 -11.83 -8.96 4.87
C ARG A 25 -10.44 -9.52 5.14
N GLY A 26 -9.88 -9.14 6.30
CA GLY A 26 -8.57 -9.60 6.72
C GLY A 26 -7.40 -8.77 6.20
N PHE A 27 -7.64 -7.77 5.34
CA PHE A 27 -6.65 -6.83 4.84
C PHE A 27 -6.88 -5.43 5.39
N THR A 28 -5.82 -4.63 5.44
CA THR A 28 -5.87 -3.20 5.74
C THR A 28 -4.79 -2.46 4.96
N VAL A 29 -5.05 -1.20 4.60
CA VAL A 29 -4.05 -0.34 3.94
C VAL A 29 -3.17 0.29 5.02
N ALA A 30 -1.90 -0.10 5.06
CA ALA A 30 -0.89 0.49 5.94
C ALA A 30 -0.44 1.87 5.44
N GLY A 31 -0.39 2.03 4.12
CA GLY A 31 -0.02 3.28 3.48
C GLY A 31 -0.06 3.21 1.95
N VAL A 32 0.16 4.35 1.31
CA VAL A 32 0.24 4.49 -0.15
C VAL A 32 1.48 5.31 -0.50
N ALA A 33 2.29 4.80 -1.44
CA ALA A 33 3.48 5.46 -1.95
C ALA A 33 3.42 5.60 -3.48
N HIS A 34 3.98 6.69 -4.01
CA HIS A 34 3.99 6.98 -5.46
C HIS A 34 5.38 7.04 -6.08
N THR A 35 6.40 6.70 -5.29
CA THR A 35 7.79 6.62 -5.74
C THR A 35 8.48 5.49 -5.00
N ALA A 36 9.51 4.90 -5.63
CA ALA A 36 10.31 3.85 -5.01
C ALA A 36 11.00 4.31 -3.72
N ALA A 37 11.46 5.56 -3.67
CA ALA A 37 12.09 6.14 -2.48
C ALA A 37 11.10 6.21 -1.30
N ARG A 38 9.88 6.69 -1.56
CA ARG A 38 8.83 6.77 -0.54
C ARG A 38 8.35 5.40 -0.10
N ALA A 39 8.19 4.46 -1.03
CA ALA A 39 7.84 3.08 -0.73
C ALA A 39 8.87 2.42 0.18
N ARG A 40 10.18 2.63 -0.06
CA ARG A 40 11.25 2.11 0.80
C ARG A 40 11.22 2.70 2.21
N SER A 41 11.04 4.02 2.34
CA SER A 41 10.92 4.67 3.67
C SER A 41 9.73 4.12 4.43
N MET A 42 8.56 4.07 3.78
CA MET A 42 7.32 3.60 4.38
C MET A 42 7.38 2.11 4.73
N ALA A 43 8.02 1.27 3.92
CA ALA A 43 8.20 -0.14 4.24
C ALA A 43 9.06 -0.33 5.49
N ALA A 44 10.10 0.48 5.68
CA ALA A 44 10.94 0.44 6.88
C ALA A 44 10.21 0.96 8.13
N GLU A 45 9.40 2.01 8.00
CA GLU A 45 8.66 2.63 9.10
C GLU A 45 7.43 1.84 9.52
N LEU A 46 6.66 1.33 8.55
CA LEU A 46 5.36 0.69 8.77
C LEU A 46 5.44 -0.84 8.89
N ALA A 47 6.55 -1.44 8.44
CA ALA A 47 6.77 -2.89 8.41
C ALA A 47 5.55 -3.69 7.90
N PRO A 48 5.05 -3.41 6.67
CA PRO A 48 3.85 -4.07 6.16
C PRO A 48 4.10 -5.56 5.89
N ASP A 49 3.04 -6.36 6.04
CA ASP A 49 3.08 -7.80 5.74
C ASP A 49 3.18 -8.08 4.23
N LEU A 50 2.67 -7.14 3.41
CA LEU A 50 2.61 -7.25 1.96
C LEU A 50 2.87 -5.88 1.31
N VAL A 51 3.58 -5.89 0.19
CA VAL A 51 3.70 -4.74 -0.72
C VAL A 51 2.97 -5.08 -2.03
N LEU A 52 2.03 -4.22 -2.43
CA LEU A 52 1.34 -4.29 -3.71
C LEU A 52 1.98 -3.27 -4.67
N LEU A 53 2.59 -3.77 -5.74
CA LEU A 53 3.25 -2.99 -6.79
C LEU A 53 2.34 -2.79 -8.01
#